data_AF-A0A969B5W7-F1
#
_entry.id   AF-A0A969B5W7-F1
#
_cell.length_a   1.000
_cell.length_b   1.000
_cell.length_c   1.000
_cell.angle_alpha   90.00
_cell.angle_beta   90.00
_cell.angle_gamma   90.00
#
_symmetry.space_group_name_H-M   'P 1'
#
loop_
_entity.id
_entity.type
_entity.pdbx_description
1 polymer ?
#
loop_
_entity_poly.entity_id
_entity_poly.type
_entity_poly.pdbx_seq_one_letter_code
_entity_poly.pdbx_strand_id
1 'polypeptide(L)'
;MLTKSPLGLSPAWELPPPDLWWWTTPHGNMIRPQAPTSRAEAAAFLCQAARRDGLVPTEAVAGYRYLPQSAELKKLLLAQTQGQQGWFDTQRERAVIATAPPGWRITKLGKPSENRVLALFEPLALLEHDENISRSGFFDVDGKLVIPPDQFQEAGDFSEGLASVKQAGMSGFIDASGKRVIPPQFREVKPFREGLAAARPQEDGQSGALLTKLEPG
;
A
#
# COMPACT_ATOMS: atom_id res chain seq x y z
N MET A 1 14.67 15.11 -2.22
CA MET A 1 14.66 13.64 -2.31
C MET A 1 15.93 13.12 -1.66
N LEU A 2 15.86 12.07 -0.86
CA LEU A 2 17.06 11.41 -0.34
C LEU A 2 17.45 10.29 -1.31
N THR A 3 18.73 10.21 -1.66
CA THR A 3 19.28 9.16 -2.54
C THR A 3 20.08 8.16 -1.71
N LYS A 4 19.92 6.87 -2.02
CA LYS A 4 20.52 5.74 -1.30
C LYS A 4 21.61 5.12 -2.18
N SER A 5 22.83 4.99 -1.66
CA SER A 5 23.95 4.37 -2.39
C SER A 5 24.76 3.43 -1.47
N PRO A 6 25.20 2.26 -1.96
CA PRO A 6 26.06 1.36 -1.20
C PRO A 6 27.52 1.87 -1.17
N LEU A 7 28.25 1.55 -0.11
CA LEU A 7 29.71 1.72 -0.06
C LEU A 7 30.39 0.51 -0.73
N GLY A 8 30.80 0.68 -1.99
CA GLY A 8 31.67 -0.28 -2.68
C GLY A 8 30.98 -1.53 -3.22
N LEU A 9 31.66 -2.16 -4.18
CA LEU A 9 31.20 -3.26 -5.03
C LEU A 9 30.98 -4.54 -4.22
N SER A 10 29.77 -4.76 -3.72
CA SER A 10 29.29 -6.12 -3.39
C SER A 10 28.64 -6.74 -4.64
N PRO A 11 28.78 -8.06 -4.87
CA PRO A 11 28.16 -8.72 -6.01
C PRO A 11 26.64 -8.52 -5.98
N ALA A 12 26.04 -8.35 -7.17
CA ALA A 12 24.69 -7.81 -7.40
C ALA A 12 23.50 -8.56 -6.77
N TRP A 13 23.74 -9.62 -5.99
CA TRP A 13 22.72 -10.47 -5.38
C TRP A 13 22.80 -10.56 -3.85
N GLU A 14 23.80 -9.94 -3.20
CA GLU A 14 23.82 -9.76 -1.74
C GLU A 14 23.59 -8.28 -1.40
N LEU A 15 22.53 -7.98 -0.65
CA LEU A 15 22.35 -6.65 -0.09
C LEU A 15 23.46 -6.43 0.96
N PRO A 16 24.32 -5.40 0.83
CA PRO A 16 25.37 -5.17 1.80
C PRO A 16 24.75 -4.90 3.18
N PRO A 17 25.42 -5.31 4.26
CA PRO A 17 24.87 -5.16 5.60
C PRO A 17 24.55 -3.68 5.92
N PRO A 18 23.54 -3.42 6.79
CA PRO A 18 22.96 -2.08 6.98
C PRO A 18 23.94 -0.97 7.40
N ASP A 19 25.11 -1.35 7.90
CA ASP A 19 26.22 -0.50 8.33
C ASP A 19 27.07 0.09 7.19
N LEU A 20 26.85 -0.35 5.94
CA LEU A 20 27.51 0.12 4.72
C LEU A 20 26.67 1.11 3.89
N TRP A 21 25.58 1.65 4.44
CA TRP A 21 24.68 2.56 3.76
C TRP A 21 24.79 3.99 4.33
N TRP A 22 24.63 4.99 3.45
CA TRP A 22 24.52 6.40 3.83
C TRP A 22 23.39 7.07 3.07
N TRP A 23 22.86 8.15 3.64
CA TRP A 23 21.82 8.98 3.04
C TRP A 23 22.38 10.36 2.73
N THR A 24 22.09 10.89 1.55
CA THR A 24 22.45 12.26 1.19
C THR A 24 21.24 13.16 1.34
N THR A 25 21.37 14.20 2.15
CA THR A 25 20.34 15.26 2.21
C THR A 25 20.32 16.07 0.91
N PRO A 26 19.22 16.81 0.62
CA PRO A 26 19.17 17.72 -0.53
C PRO A 26 20.25 18.82 -0.53
N HIS A 27 20.89 19.06 0.62
CA HIS A 27 21.97 20.03 0.81
C HIS A 27 23.37 19.40 0.80
N GLY A 28 23.50 18.12 0.40
CA GLY A 28 24.80 17.46 0.24
C GLY A 28 25.40 16.86 1.52
N ASN A 29 24.74 17.01 2.67
CA ASN A 29 25.22 16.40 3.91
C ASN A 29 25.03 14.88 3.88
N MET A 30 26.10 14.15 4.18
CA MET A 30 26.09 12.69 4.36
C MET A 30 25.63 12.35 5.77
N ILE A 31 24.45 11.74 5.88
CA ILE A 31 23.94 11.21 7.14
C ILE A 31 24.26 9.72 7.17
N ARG A 32 25.13 9.34 8.12
CA ARG A 32 25.26 7.95 8.54
C ARG A 32 24.20 7.70 9.60
N PRO A 33 23.13 6.95 9.33
CA PRO A 33 22.17 6.64 10.38
C PRO A 33 22.93 5.82 11.42
N GLN A 34 23.18 6.41 12.59
CA GLN A 34 23.56 5.59 13.75
C GLN A 34 22.40 4.63 13.99
N ALA A 35 22.73 3.35 14.20
CA ALA A 35 21.72 2.35 14.53
C ALA A 35 20.94 2.88 15.74
N PRO A 36 19.59 2.90 15.69
CA PRO A 36 18.81 3.40 16.80
C PRO A 36 19.20 2.66 18.08
N THR A 37 19.71 3.40 19.05
CA THR A 37 20.29 2.92 20.30
C THR A 37 19.23 2.58 21.34
N SER A 38 17.96 2.89 21.05
CA SER A 38 16.82 2.56 21.89
C SER A 38 15.59 2.13 21.08
N ARG A 39 14.67 1.43 21.74
CA ARG A 39 13.34 1.08 21.18
C ARG A 39 12.58 2.32 20.70
N ALA A 40 12.69 3.44 21.43
CA ALA A 40 12.09 4.72 21.06
C ALA A 40 12.70 5.32 19.80
N GLU A 41 13.99 5.08 19.53
CA GLU A 41 14.70 5.62 18.37
C GLU A 41 14.43 4.79 17.10
N ALA A 42 14.28 3.46 17.25
CA ALA A 42 13.81 2.57 16.18
C ALA A 42 12.34 2.85 15.85
N ALA A 43 11.50 3.06 16.87
CA ALA A 43 10.12 3.51 16.72
C ALA A 43 10.05 4.91 16.10
N ALA A 44 10.93 5.86 16.45
CA ALA A 44 10.96 7.19 15.85
C ALA A 44 11.37 7.16 14.36
N PHE A 45 12.26 6.25 13.98
CA PHE A 45 12.64 6.02 12.58
C PHE A 45 11.50 5.37 11.78
N LEU A 46 10.82 4.38 12.37
CA LEU A 46 9.58 3.82 11.82
C LEU A 46 8.43 4.85 11.79
N CYS A 47 8.36 5.77 12.75
CA CYS A 47 7.39 6.87 12.80
C CYS A 47 7.67 7.98 11.78
N GLN A 48 8.94 8.24 11.44
CA GLN A 48 9.28 9.12 10.32
C GLN A 48 8.88 8.50 8.98
N ALA A 49 8.95 7.16 8.84
CA ALA A 49 8.31 6.46 7.73
C ALA A 49 6.77 6.46 7.83
N ALA A 50 6.21 6.42 9.05
CA ALA A 50 4.78 6.39 9.36
C ALA A 50 4.09 7.76 9.49
N ARG A 51 4.65 8.84 8.91
CA ARG A 51 3.89 10.10 8.66
C ARG A 51 2.73 9.92 7.63
N ARG A 52 2.29 8.67 7.43
CA ARG A 52 1.23 8.17 6.55
C ARG A 52 0.52 7.02 7.26
N ASP A 53 -0.25 7.35 8.30
CA ASP A 53 -1.33 6.53 8.86
C ASP A 53 -0.97 5.29 9.73
N GLY A 54 0.24 5.21 10.28
CA GLY A 54 0.52 4.34 11.44
C GLY A 54 0.64 2.83 11.19
N LEU A 55 0.65 2.37 9.94
CA LEU A 55 0.95 0.97 9.60
C LEU A 55 2.28 0.85 8.85
N VAL A 56 3.11 -0.13 9.23
CA VAL A 56 4.42 -0.39 8.60
C VAL A 56 4.39 -1.73 7.87
N PRO A 57 4.67 -1.79 6.55
CA PRO A 57 4.68 -3.05 5.79
C PRO A 57 5.85 -3.93 6.21
N THR A 58 5.66 -5.24 6.17
CA THR A 58 6.64 -6.23 6.68
C THR A 58 8.01 -6.11 5.99
N GLU A 59 8.06 -5.75 4.71
CA GLU A 59 9.30 -5.56 3.96
C GLU A 59 10.14 -4.39 4.49
N ALA A 60 9.48 -3.35 5.02
CA ALA A 60 10.17 -2.23 5.66
C ALA A 60 10.75 -2.60 7.03
N VAL A 61 10.32 -3.73 7.60
CA VAL A 61 10.74 -4.22 8.92
C VAL A 61 11.85 -5.28 8.80
N ALA A 62 11.91 -6.08 7.74
CA ALA A 62 12.75 -7.29 7.62
C ALA A 62 14.28 -7.10 7.75
N GLY A 63 14.82 -5.87 7.80
CA GLY A 63 16.27 -5.58 7.86
C GLY A 63 16.84 -5.19 9.23
N TYR A 64 16.03 -5.12 10.30
CA TYR A 64 16.48 -4.54 11.58
C TYR A 64 16.99 -5.57 12.60
N ARG A 65 18.25 -5.41 13.05
CA ARG A 65 18.93 -6.28 14.06
C ARG A 65 18.28 -6.30 15.46
N TYR A 66 17.34 -5.40 15.75
CA TYR A 66 16.67 -5.28 17.07
C TYR A 66 15.31 -5.99 17.16
N LEU A 67 14.84 -6.59 16.06
CA LEU A 67 13.56 -7.30 15.98
C LEU A 67 13.35 -8.54 16.88
N PRO A 68 14.37 -9.24 17.42
CA PRO A 68 14.13 -10.51 18.12
C PRO A 68 13.38 -10.39 19.46
N GLN A 69 13.01 -9.19 19.93
CA GLN A 69 12.42 -9.01 21.25
C GLN A 69 10.90 -8.75 21.27
N SER A 70 10.26 -8.51 20.12
CA SER A 70 8.79 -8.38 20.05
C SER A 70 8.16 -9.65 19.52
N ALA A 71 7.23 -10.24 20.30
CA ALA A 71 6.47 -11.40 19.86
C ALA A 71 5.64 -11.11 18.60
N GLU A 72 5.12 -9.88 18.47
CA GLU A 72 4.31 -9.46 17.32
C GLU A 72 5.15 -9.33 16.04
N LEU A 73 6.33 -8.72 16.13
CA LEU A 73 7.20 -8.60 14.95
C LEU A 73 7.72 -9.96 14.47
N LYS A 74 7.92 -10.92 15.39
CA LYS A 74 8.21 -12.32 15.03
C LYS A 74 7.08 -12.97 14.25
N LYS A 75 5.81 -12.67 14.59
CA LYS A 75 4.66 -13.17 13.83
C LYS A 75 4.68 -12.66 12.40
N LEU A 76 4.95 -11.36 12.19
CA LEU A 76 5.06 -10.79 10.83
C LEU A 76 6.20 -11.43 10.04
N LEU A 77 7.37 -11.60 10.66
CA LEU A 77 8.50 -12.25 9.99
C LEU A 77 8.18 -13.70 9.61
N LEU A 78 7.56 -14.47 10.53
CA LEU A 78 7.14 -15.84 10.25
C LEU A 78 6.10 -15.89 9.13
N ALA A 79 5.10 -15.01 9.15
CA ALA A 79 4.10 -14.89 8.09
C ALA A 79 4.77 -14.63 6.73
N GLN A 80 5.74 -13.72 6.67
CA GLN A 80 6.51 -13.46 5.45
C GLN A 80 7.26 -14.69 4.95
N THR A 81 7.91 -15.45 5.84
CA THR A 81 8.58 -16.72 5.45
C THR A 81 7.60 -17.77 4.92
N GLN A 82 6.33 -17.67 5.30
CA GLN A 82 5.23 -18.51 4.80
C GLN A 82 4.58 -17.92 3.53
N GLY A 83 5.13 -16.85 2.96
CA GLY A 83 4.59 -16.18 1.77
C GLY A 83 3.34 -15.34 2.05
N GLN A 84 3.01 -15.08 3.31
CA GLN A 84 1.90 -14.24 3.71
C GLN A 84 2.34 -12.77 3.76
N GLN A 85 1.35 -11.88 3.65
CA GLN A 85 1.53 -10.44 3.61
C GLN A 85 0.89 -9.82 4.87
N GLY A 86 1.40 -8.69 5.33
CA GLY A 86 0.92 -8.06 6.55
C GLY A 86 1.58 -6.73 6.86
N TRP A 87 1.16 -6.12 7.97
CA TRP A 87 1.70 -4.88 8.47
C TRP A 87 1.74 -4.88 10.00
N PHE A 88 2.55 -3.97 10.54
CA PHE A 88 2.55 -3.68 11.97
C PHE A 88 1.71 -2.44 12.24
N ASP A 89 0.70 -2.57 13.09
CA ASP A 89 -0.10 -1.46 13.61
C ASP A 89 0.67 -0.83 14.78
N THR A 90 1.21 0.38 14.57
CA THR A 90 2.02 1.05 15.60
C THR A 90 1.18 1.61 16.73
N GLN A 91 -0.11 1.90 16.49
CA GLN A 91 -0.99 2.46 17.52
C GLN A 91 -1.42 1.38 18.51
N ARG A 92 -1.69 0.18 18.00
CA ARG A 92 -2.10 -0.99 18.80
C ARG A 92 -0.95 -1.93 19.13
N GLU A 93 0.27 -1.58 18.71
CA GLU A 93 1.51 -2.34 18.88
C GLU A 93 1.39 -3.82 18.50
N ARG A 94 0.71 -4.13 17.39
CA ARG A 94 0.41 -5.51 17.00
C ARG A 94 0.69 -5.83 15.54
N ALA A 95 0.97 -7.10 15.28
CA ALA A 95 1.04 -7.63 13.93
C ALA A 95 -0.35 -7.87 13.36
N VAL A 96 -0.54 -7.50 12.10
CA VAL A 96 -1.76 -7.78 11.34
C VAL A 96 -1.37 -8.54 10.08
N ILE A 97 -1.91 -9.74 9.92
CA ILE A 97 -1.65 -10.60 8.77
C ILE A 97 -2.85 -10.50 7.83
N ALA A 98 -2.59 -10.07 6.60
CA ALA A 98 -3.59 -10.02 5.54
C ALA A 98 -3.81 -11.42 4.96
N THR A 99 -5.03 -11.91 5.03
CA THR A 99 -5.37 -13.24 4.51
C THR A 99 -6.02 -13.11 3.14
N ALA A 100 -5.37 -13.67 2.12
CA ALA A 100 -5.93 -13.71 0.77
C ALA A 100 -7.15 -14.65 0.71
N PRO A 101 -8.19 -14.32 -0.08
CA PRO A 101 -9.30 -15.24 -0.31
C PRO A 101 -8.85 -16.47 -1.14
N PRO A 102 -9.60 -17.59 -1.10
CA PRO A 102 -9.25 -18.79 -1.86
C PRO A 102 -9.06 -18.50 -3.35
N GLY A 103 -8.02 -19.08 -3.94
CA GLY A 103 -7.69 -18.88 -5.36
C GLY A 103 -6.95 -17.58 -5.67
N TRP A 104 -6.62 -16.76 -4.67
CA TRP A 104 -5.89 -15.51 -4.82
C TRP A 104 -4.60 -15.49 -4.00
N ARG A 105 -3.61 -14.76 -4.49
CA ARG A 105 -2.37 -14.43 -3.79
C ARG A 105 -2.24 -12.92 -3.69
N ILE A 106 -1.94 -12.41 -2.50
CA ILE A 106 -1.57 -11.00 -2.32
C ILE A 106 -0.14 -10.82 -2.83
N THR A 107 0.06 -9.95 -3.80
CA THR A 107 1.39 -9.65 -4.36
C THR A 107 1.96 -8.34 -3.87
N LYS A 108 1.10 -7.41 -3.46
CA LYS A 108 1.51 -6.12 -2.93
C LYS A 108 0.49 -5.57 -1.97
N LEU A 109 0.96 -5.00 -0.87
CA LEU A 109 0.16 -4.14 -0.01
C LEU A 109 0.47 -2.67 -0.32
N GLY A 110 -0.61 -1.90 -0.51
CA GLY A 110 -0.59 -0.46 -0.64
C GLY A 110 -0.38 0.21 0.71
N LYS A 111 -0.29 1.53 0.69
CA LYS A 111 -0.27 2.30 1.94
C LYS A 111 -1.68 2.30 2.52
N PRO A 112 -1.82 2.30 3.85
CA PRO A 112 -3.10 2.59 4.45
C PRO A 112 -3.58 3.97 3.99
N SER A 113 -4.88 4.08 3.76
CA SER A 113 -5.59 5.33 3.59
C SER A 113 -6.97 5.18 4.21
N GLU A 114 -7.36 6.11 5.09
CA GLU A 114 -8.70 6.16 5.71
C GLU A 114 -9.19 4.81 6.28
N ASN A 115 -8.33 4.14 7.06
CA ASN A 115 -8.61 2.82 7.64
C ASN A 115 -8.84 1.70 6.62
N ARG A 116 -8.30 1.84 5.41
CA ARG A 116 -8.28 0.80 4.38
C ARG A 116 -6.85 0.58 3.91
N VAL A 117 -6.51 -0.67 3.63
CA VAL A 117 -5.23 -1.05 3.03
C VAL A 117 -5.53 -1.63 1.66
N LEU A 118 -5.16 -0.91 0.60
CA LEU A 118 -5.22 -1.43 -0.77
C LEU A 118 -4.31 -2.64 -0.88
N ALA A 119 -4.74 -3.65 -1.62
CA ALA A 119 -3.95 -4.83 -1.91
C ALA A 119 -4.09 -5.21 -3.38
N LEU A 120 -2.97 -5.62 -3.98
CA LEU A 120 -2.94 -6.22 -5.30
C LEU A 120 -2.94 -7.74 -5.17
N PHE A 121 -3.73 -8.37 -6.02
CA PHE A 121 -3.94 -9.80 -6.03
C PHE A 121 -3.66 -10.38 -7.41
N GLU A 122 -3.14 -11.60 -7.41
CA GLU A 122 -3.02 -12.43 -8.60
C GLU A 122 -3.75 -13.75 -8.39
N PRO A 123 -4.39 -14.32 -9.42
CA PRO A 123 -5.03 -15.63 -9.32
C PRO A 123 -3.98 -16.73 -9.17
N LEU A 124 -4.24 -17.69 -8.28
CA LEU A 124 -3.37 -18.86 -8.06
C LEU A 124 -3.55 -19.93 -9.15
N ALA A 125 -4.73 -19.99 -9.78
CA ALA A 125 -4.96 -20.88 -10.91
C ALA A 125 -4.47 -20.21 -12.20
N LEU A 126 -3.48 -20.82 -12.85
CA LEU A 126 -3.09 -20.54 -14.23
C LEU A 126 -4.26 -20.90 -15.15
N LEU A 127 -5.25 -20.02 -15.27
CA LEU A 127 -6.20 -20.10 -16.37
C LEU A 127 -5.49 -19.52 -17.59
N GLU A 128 -5.34 -20.38 -18.59
CA GLU A 128 -4.74 -20.09 -19.88
C GLU A 128 -5.34 -18.79 -20.46
N HIS A 129 -4.46 -17.90 -20.91
CA HIS A 129 -4.76 -16.69 -21.71
C HIS A 129 -5.33 -15.44 -21.03
N ASP A 130 -4.74 -14.98 -19.93
CA ASP A 130 -4.50 -13.53 -19.82
C ASP A 130 -3.30 -13.25 -18.91
N GLU A 131 -2.13 -13.18 -19.52
CA GLU A 131 -0.90 -12.81 -18.84
C GLU A 131 -1.09 -11.39 -18.28
N ASN A 132 -1.10 -11.26 -16.95
CA ASN A 132 -1.05 -9.99 -16.19
C ASN A 132 -2.39 -9.36 -15.73
N ILE A 133 -3.43 -10.13 -15.38
CA ILE A 133 -4.59 -9.58 -14.63
C ILE A 133 -4.25 -9.45 -13.14
N SER A 134 -3.54 -8.37 -12.78
CA SER A 134 -3.50 -7.92 -11.39
C SER A 134 -4.86 -7.33 -11.02
N ARG A 135 -5.45 -7.78 -9.90
CA ARG A 135 -6.71 -7.24 -9.39
C ARG A 135 -6.51 -6.51 -8.08
N SER A 136 -7.42 -5.59 -7.75
CA SER A 136 -7.34 -4.77 -6.56
C SER A 136 -8.45 -5.10 -5.57
N GLY A 137 -8.11 -5.14 -4.28
CA GLY A 137 -9.06 -5.27 -3.18
C GLY A 137 -8.61 -4.46 -1.97
N PHE A 138 -9.43 -4.43 -0.92
CA PHE A 138 -9.13 -3.66 0.29
C PHE A 138 -9.33 -4.48 1.54
N PHE A 139 -8.36 -4.37 2.44
CA PHE A 139 -8.48 -4.83 3.81
C PHE A 139 -8.87 -3.66 4.72
N ASP A 140 -9.53 -3.95 5.84
CA ASP A 140 -9.53 -3.02 6.97
C ASP A 140 -8.18 -3.06 7.71
N VAL A 141 -8.01 -2.14 8.67
CA VAL A 141 -6.80 -2.04 9.51
C VAL A 141 -6.54 -3.27 10.36
N ASP A 142 -7.51 -4.17 10.49
CA ASP A 142 -7.44 -5.39 11.28
C ASP A 142 -7.14 -6.62 10.42
N GLY A 143 -6.90 -6.44 9.11
CA GLY A 143 -6.49 -7.49 8.19
C GLY A 143 -7.66 -8.27 7.59
N LYS A 144 -8.90 -7.83 7.83
CA LYS A 144 -10.09 -8.46 7.24
C LYS A 144 -10.33 -7.89 5.86
N LEU A 145 -10.54 -8.79 4.89
CA LEU A 145 -10.89 -8.40 3.53
C LEU A 145 -12.30 -7.78 3.53
N VAL A 146 -12.38 -6.50 3.16
CA VAL A 146 -13.65 -5.75 3.05
C VAL A 146 -14.12 -5.73 1.60
N ILE A 147 -13.21 -5.48 0.66
CA ILE A 147 -13.51 -5.44 -0.76
C ILE A 147 -12.66 -6.51 -1.45
N PRO A 148 -13.26 -7.60 -1.95
CA PRO A 148 -12.54 -8.70 -2.58
C PRO A 148 -12.04 -8.34 -3.99
N PRO A 149 -10.96 -9.00 -4.45
CA PRO A 149 -10.33 -8.72 -5.75
C PRO A 149 -11.20 -9.08 -6.96
N ASP A 150 -12.26 -9.85 -6.80
CA ASP A 150 -13.13 -10.24 -7.90
C ASP A 150 -14.06 -9.12 -8.40
N GLN A 151 -14.27 -8.08 -7.58
CA GLN A 151 -15.19 -6.99 -7.89
C GLN A 151 -14.64 -5.96 -8.89
N PHE A 152 -13.33 -5.66 -8.83
CA PHE A 152 -12.72 -4.58 -9.58
C PHE A 152 -11.39 -4.99 -10.21
N GLN A 153 -11.12 -4.47 -11.40
CA GLN A 153 -9.86 -4.70 -12.11
C GLN A 153 -8.73 -3.90 -11.43
N GLU A 154 -8.97 -2.62 -11.21
CA GLU A 154 -8.01 -1.72 -10.56
C GLU A 154 -8.74 -0.86 -9.53
N ALA A 155 -8.04 -0.48 -8.47
CA ALA A 155 -8.54 0.48 -7.50
C ALA A 155 -7.40 1.43 -7.06
N GLY A 156 -7.76 2.68 -6.79
CA GLY A 156 -6.88 3.68 -6.19
C GLY A 156 -7.05 3.74 -4.68
N ASP A 157 -6.15 4.45 -4.00
CA ASP A 157 -6.27 4.71 -2.56
C ASP A 157 -7.56 5.50 -2.24
N PHE A 158 -8.09 5.32 -1.03
CA PHE A 158 -9.19 6.15 -0.53
C PHE A 158 -8.75 7.60 -0.39
N SER A 159 -9.65 8.52 -0.73
CA SER A 159 -9.52 9.97 -0.54
C SER A 159 -10.91 10.57 -0.35
N GLU A 160 -11.10 11.28 0.75
CA GLU A 160 -12.38 11.86 1.17
C GLU A 160 -13.51 10.83 1.28
N GLY A 161 -13.20 9.63 1.75
CA GLY A 161 -14.14 8.52 1.92
C GLY A 161 -14.48 7.76 0.65
N LEU A 162 -13.87 8.09 -0.49
CA LEU A 162 -14.10 7.44 -1.78
C LEU A 162 -12.80 6.89 -2.38
N ALA A 163 -12.88 5.73 -3.02
CA ALA A 163 -11.79 5.18 -3.81
C ALA A 163 -12.20 5.09 -5.27
N SER A 164 -11.30 5.46 -6.18
CA SER A 164 -11.53 5.21 -7.60
C SER A 164 -11.41 3.72 -7.89
N VAL A 165 -12.29 3.21 -8.74
CA VAL A 165 -12.25 1.82 -9.19
C VAL A 165 -12.41 1.75 -10.69
N LYS A 166 -11.82 0.72 -11.30
CA LYS A 166 -11.92 0.43 -12.72
C LYS A 166 -12.57 -0.92 -12.94
N GLN A 167 -13.54 -0.96 -13.84
CA GLN A 167 -14.26 -2.16 -14.23
C GLN A 167 -14.63 -2.05 -15.71
N ALA A 168 -14.38 -3.12 -16.46
CA ALA A 168 -14.61 -3.17 -17.92
C ALA A 168 -13.98 -1.97 -18.66
N GLY A 169 -12.78 -1.56 -18.23
CA GLY A 169 -12.05 -0.44 -18.85
C GLY A 169 -12.54 0.97 -18.45
N MET A 170 -13.61 1.08 -17.68
CA MET A 170 -14.18 2.36 -17.24
C MET A 170 -13.95 2.58 -15.75
N SER A 171 -13.82 3.83 -15.34
CA SER A 171 -13.57 4.28 -13.98
C SER A 171 -14.82 4.88 -13.32
N GLY A 172 -14.95 4.62 -12.03
CA GLY A 172 -15.99 5.15 -11.14
C GLY A 172 -15.44 5.28 -9.70
N PHE A 173 -16.34 5.41 -8.73
CA PHE A 173 -15.99 5.54 -7.32
C PHE A 173 -16.83 4.65 -6.41
N ILE A 174 -16.19 4.11 -5.38
CA ILE A 174 -16.81 3.33 -4.32
C ILE A 174 -16.61 4.00 -2.97
N ASP A 175 -17.50 3.71 -2.02
CA ASP A 175 -17.31 4.04 -0.61
C ASP A 175 -16.47 2.97 0.12
N ALA A 176 -16.19 3.22 1.40
CA ALA A 176 -15.40 2.33 2.25
C ALA A 176 -16.02 0.94 2.48
N SER A 177 -17.31 0.74 2.14
CA SER A 177 -17.98 -0.57 2.18
C SER A 177 -17.85 -1.35 0.86
N GLY A 178 -17.36 -0.71 -0.21
CA GLY A 178 -17.30 -1.28 -1.56
C GLY A 178 -18.52 -0.95 -2.41
N LYS A 179 -19.48 -0.16 -1.90
CA LYS A 179 -20.67 0.23 -2.66
C LYS A 179 -20.29 1.30 -3.67
N ARG A 180 -20.73 1.13 -4.93
CA ARG A 180 -20.56 2.14 -5.98
C ARG A 180 -21.34 3.40 -5.64
N VAL A 181 -20.62 4.50 -5.45
CA VAL A 181 -21.19 5.85 -5.30
C VAL A 181 -21.34 6.51 -6.66
N ILE A 182 -20.33 6.34 -7.52
CA ILE A 182 -20.37 6.76 -8.93
C ILE A 182 -20.07 5.53 -9.77
N PRO A 183 -21.03 5.02 -10.58
CA PRO A 183 -20.81 3.87 -11.44
C PRO A 183 -19.65 4.09 -12.41
N PRO A 184 -18.92 3.02 -12.81
CA PRO A 184 -17.89 3.12 -13.84
C PRO A 184 -18.44 3.63 -15.17
N GLN A 185 -18.12 4.87 -15.53
CA GLN A 185 -18.62 5.54 -16.75
C GLN A 185 -17.63 6.56 -17.34
N PHE A 186 -16.46 6.73 -16.72
CA PHE A 186 -15.41 7.62 -17.18
C PHE A 186 -14.23 6.80 -17.74
N ARG A 187 -13.46 7.34 -18.69
CA ARG A 187 -12.23 6.67 -19.14
C ARG A 187 -11.15 6.70 -18.06
N GLU A 188 -11.11 7.77 -17.29
CA GLU A 188 -10.16 7.97 -16.21
C GLU A 188 -10.75 8.92 -15.17
N VAL A 189 -10.39 8.74 -13.90
CA VAL A 189 -10.75 9.67 -12.82
C VAL A 189 -9.53 9.95 -11.94
N LYS A 190 -9.45 11.16 -11.38
CA LYS A 190 -8.50 11.50 -10.32
C LYS A 190 -9.16 11.33 -8.94
N PRO A 191 -8.38 11.07 -7.87
CA PRO A 191 -8.92 11.00 -6.51
C PRO A 191 -9.64 12.30 -6.11
N PHE A 192 -10.66 12.18 -5.25
CA PHE A 192 -11.36 13.33 -4.69
C PHE A 192 -10.43 14.17 -3.82
N ARG A 193 -10.47 15.50 -4.02
CA ARG A 193 -9.79 16.50 -3.20
C ARG A 193 -10.63 17.76 -3.16
N GLU A 194 -10.83 18.30 -1.96
CA GLU A 194 -11.65 19.47 -1.70
C GLU A 194 -13.09 19.28 -2.22
N GLY A 195 -13.64 18.08 -2.10
CA GLY A 195 -14.98 17.73 -2.58
C GLY A 195 -15.09 17.58 -4.10
N LEU A 196 -13.98 17.66 -4.84
CA LEU A 196 -13.93 17.63 -6.29
C LEU A 196 -13.05 16.50 -6.84
N ALA A 197 -13.45 15.93 -7.97
CA ALA A 197 -12.62 15.01 -8.73
C ALA A 197 -12.69 15.31 -10.23
N ALA A 198 -11.53 15.33 -10.89
CA ALA A 198 -11.47 15.44 -12.34
C ALA A 198 -11.74 14.07 -12.99
N ALA A 199 -12.57 14.05 -14.03
CA ALA A 199 -12.93 12.84 -14.76
C ALA A 199 -12.84 13.07 -16.27
N ARG A 200 -12.36 12.06 -16.99
CA ARG A 200 -12.34 12.07 -18.45
C ARG A 200 -13.58 11.33 -18.99
N PRO A 201 -14.50 12.01 -19.68
CA PRO A 201 -15.66 11.35 -20.28
C PRO A 201 -15.27 10.38 -21.40
N GLN A 202 -16.22 9.56 -21.84
CA GLN A 202 -16.00 8.52 -22.84
C GLN A 202 -15.79 9.06 -24.26
N GLU A 203 -16.30 10.24 -24.61
CA GLU A 203 -16.18 10.79 -25.96
C GLU A 203 -14.89 11.63 -26.12
N ASP A 204 -14.12 11.35 -27.16
CA ASP A 204 -12.95 12.16 -27.52
C ASP A 204 -13.42 13.51 -28.08
N GLY A 205 -13.11 14.60 -27.35
CA GLY A 205 -13.49 15.97 -27.70
C GLY A 205 -14.30 16.70 -26.63
N GLN A 206 -14.84 15.99 -25.64
CA GLN A 206 -15.45 16.62 -24.47
C GLN A 206 -14.37 17.12 -23.49
N SER A 207 -14.50 18.35 -23.00
CA SER A 207 -13.67 18.86 -21.91
C SER A 207 -13.84 18.00 -20.65
N GLY A 208 -12.80 17.90 -19.82
CA GLY A 208 -12.85 17.10 -18.59
C GLY A 208 -14.07 17.45 -17.73
N ALA A 209 -14.71 16.43 -17.16
CA ALA A 209 -15.81 16.61 -16.22
C ALA A 209 -15.27 16.85 -14.81
N LEU A 210 -15.93 17.73 -14.05
CA LEU A 210 -15.70 17.88 -12.62
C LEU A 210 -16.84 17.19 -11.88
N LEU A 211 -16.48 16.25 -11.03
CA LEU A 211 -17.39 15.55 -10.14
C LEU A 211 -17.40 16.26 -8.81
N THR A 212 -18.59 16.51 -8.26
CA THR A 212 -18.78 16.97 -6.89
C THR A 212 -19.24 15.80 -6.04
N LYS A 213 -18.76 15.73 -4.80
CA LYS A 213 -19.27 14.77 -3.83
C LYS A 213 -20.75 15.10 -3.57
N LEU A 214 -21.63 14.13 -3.79
CA LEU A 214 -23.04 14.27 -3.41
C LEU A 214 -23.10 14.28 -1.88
N GLU A 215 -23.48 15.41 -1.28
CA GLU A 215 -23.80 15.47 0.14
C GLU A 215 -24.96 14.49 0.40
N PRO A 216 -24.87 13.59 1.39
CA PRO A 216 -26.02 12.80 1.80
C PRO A 216 -27.07 13.74 2.38
N GLY A 217 -28.21 13.85 1.69
CA GLY A 217 -29.40 14.58 2.16
C GLY A 217 -30.09 13.92 3.33
#